data_AF-A0A968HIL3-F1
#
_entry.id   AF-A0A968HIL3-F1
#
_cell.length_a   1.000
_cell.length_b   1.000
_cell.length_c   1.000
_cell.angle_alpha   90.00
_cell.angle_beta   90.00
_cell.angle_gamma   90.00
#
_symmetry.space_group_name_H-M   'P 1'
#
loop_
_entity.id
_entity.type
_entity.pdbx_description
1 polymer ?
#
loop_
_entity_poly.entity_id
_entity_poly.type
_entity_poly.pdbx_seq_one_letter_code
_entity_poly.pdbx_strand_id
1 'polypeptide(L)'
;MSDAGDKEQARKRAAVVFAVRSGQITAEEGAKQLGVSRKTYYEWEGRALQAMTEAMQDKSPGRPNTPRDEEKERLEEEIAELRKKLFVAEKTVEVRDMLHAYELHKAGGSADASDEKKQRQRKKR
;
A
#
# COMPACT_ATOMS: atom_id res chain seq x y z
N MET A 1 -21.01 -3.51 8.33
CA MET A 1 -21.99 -2.39 8.36
C MET A 1 -22.22 -1.80 9.76
N SER A 2 -21.49 -2.23 10.80
CA SER A 2 -21.66 -1.76 12.20
C SER A 2 -20.97 -0.42 12.54
N ASP A 3 -19.83 -0.10 11.91
CA ASP A 3 -19.00 1.07 12.24
C ASP A 3 -19.69 2.43 12.03
N ALA A 4 -20.62 2.52 11.07
CA ALA A 4 -21.34 3.77 10.80
C ALA A 4 -22.35 4.12 11.91
N GLY A 5 -23.06 3.12 12.43
CA GLY A 5 -24.02 3.32 13.51
C GLY A 5 -23.35 3.69 14.84
N ASP A 6 -22.20 3.08 15.12
CA ASP A 6 -21.42 3.39 16.32
C ASP A 6 -20.89 4.83 16.30
N LYS A 7 -20.42 5.30 15.13
CA LYS A 7 -19.99 6.69 14.93
C LYS A 7 -21.13 7.68 15.11
N GLU A 8 -22.31 7.38 14.61
CA GLU A 8 -23.49 8.24 14.76
C GLU A 8 -23.93 8.34 16.23
N GLN A 9 -23.95 7.22 16.95
CA GLN A 9 -24.24 7.23 18.39
C GLN A 9 -23.19 8.02 19.18
N ALA A 10 -21.90 7.90 18.83
CA ALA A 10 -20.84 8.67 19.46
C ALA A 10 -21.02 10.18 19.22
N ARG A 11 -21.40 10.59 18.01
CA ARG A 11 -21.73 12.00 17.69
C ARG A 11 -22.91 12.50 18.51
N LYS A 12 -23.98 11.72 18.64
CA LYS A 12 -25.14 12.08 19.47
C LYS A 12 -24.73 12.29 20.93
N ARG A 13 -23.91 11.40 21.49
CA ARG A 13 -23.39 11.53 22.86
C ARG A 13 -22.57 12.80 23.03
N ALA A 14 -21.66 13.09 22.09
CA ALA A 14 -20.85 14.30 22.11
C ALA A 14 -21.70 15.58 22.08
N ALA A 15 -22.73 15.62 21.22
CA ALA A 15 -23.64 16.76 21.14
C ALA A 15 -24.37 17.03 22.47
N VAL A 16 -24.84 15.99 23.15
CA VAL A 16 -25.47 16.11 24.47
C VAL A 16 -24.48 16.62 25.52
N VAL A 17 -23.25 16.11 25.55
CA VAL A 17 -22.20 16.60 26.47
C VAL A 17 -21.95 18.10 26.27
N PHE A 18 -21.87 18.58 25.03
CA PHE A 18 -21.70 20.00 24.76
C PHE A 18 -22.91 20.85 25.18
N ALA A 19 -24.13 20.37 24.96
CA ALA A 19 -25.34 21.06 25.39
C ALA A 19 -25.41 21.19 26.93
N VAL A 20 -25.00 20.15 27.68
CA VAL A 20 -24.91 20.20 29.14
C VAL A 20 -23.80 21.16 29.60
N ARG A 21 -22.60 21.07 29.01
CA ARG A 21 -21.45 21.91 29.41
C ARG A 21 -21.65 23.40 29.10
N SER A 22 -22.39 23.72 28.05
CA SER A 22 -22.78 25.10 27.70
C SER A 22 -23.96 25.62 28.52
N GLY A 23 -24.60 24.77 29.33
CA GLY A 23 -25.74 25.15 30.17
C GLY A 23 -27.08 25.25 29.42
N GLN A 24 -27.16 24.75 28.18
CA GLN A 24 -28.40 24.70 27.40
C GLN A 24 -29.40 23.69 27.97
N ILE A 25 -28.89 22.61 28.55
CA ILE A 25 -29.65 21.58 29.25
C ILE A 25 -28.93 21.16 30.53
N THR A 26 -29.65 20.51 31.43
CA THR A 26 -29.09 19.93 32.65
C THR A 26 -28.49 18.54 32.39
N ALA A 27 -27.57 18.09 33.25
CA ALA A 27 -27.02 16.73 33.18
C ALA A 27 -28.09 15.64 33.31
N GLU A 28 -29.18 15.92 34.03
CA GLU A 28 -30.30 15.00 34.19
C GLU A 28 -31.11 14.86 32.89
N GLU A 29 -31.39 15.97 32.21
CA GLU A 29 -32.01 15.96 30.88
C GLU A 29 -31.12 15.28 29.84
N GLY A 30 -29.81 15.54 29.88
CA GLY A 30 -28.84 14.88 29.00
C GLY A 30 -28.82 13.35 29.20
N ALA A 31 -28.79 12.89 30.45
CA ALA A 31 -28.88 11.46 30.76
C ALA A 31 -30.19 10.83 30.25
N LYS A 32 -31.32 11.53 30.43
CA LYS A 32 -32.63 11.09 29.93
C LYS A 32 -32.68 11.00 28.40
N GLN A 33 -32.12 11.98 27.68
CA GLN A 33 -32.05 11.96 26.21
C GLN A 33 -31.20 10.82 25.65
N LEU A 34 -30.16 10.42 26.39
CA LEU A 34 -29.28 9.31 26.05
C LEU A 34 -29.80 7.95 26.54
N GLY A 35 -30.87 7.93 27.34
CA GLY A 35 -31.45 6.70 27.90
C GLY A 35 -30.55 6.03 28.92
N VAL A 36 -29.73 6.79 29.64
CA VAL A 36 -28.77 6.28 30.64
C VAL A 36 -29.00 6.88 32.02
N SER A 37 -28.43 6.25 33.04
CA SER A 37 -28.43 6.83 34.38
C SER A 37 -27.57 8.10 34.44
N ARG A 38 -27.90 9.01 35.37
CA ARG A 38 -27.09 10.22 35.61
C ARG A 38 -25.64 9.89 35.97
N LYS A 39 -25.39 8.80 36.71
CA LYS A 39 -24.04 8.31 37.01
C LYS A 39 -23.27 7.95 35.73
N THR A 40 -23.90 7.17 34.84
CA THR A 40 -23.31 6.77 33.56
C THR A 40 -23.03 7.98 32.67
N TYR A 41 -23.93 8.97 32.67
CA TYR A 41 -23.70 10.23 31.97
C TYR A 41 -22.41 10.91 32.45
N TYR A 42 -22.22 11.06 33.76
CA TYR A 42 -21.01 11.68 34.30
C TYR A 42 -19.72 10.91 33.95
N GLU A 43 -19.77 9.57 33.94
CA GLU A 43 -18.64 8.76 33.48
C GLU A 43 -18.33 8.99 31.99
N TRP A 44 -19.35 9.21 31.16
CA TRP A 44 -19.16 9.49 29.73
C TRP A 44 -18.64 10.90 29.50
N GLU A 45 -19.19 11.88 30.21
CA GLU A 45 -18.74 13.28 30.19
C GLU A 45 -17.26 13.38 30.63
N GLY A 46 -16.90 12.72 31.74
CA GLY A 46 -15.52 12.69 32.22
C GLY A 46 -14.54 12.12 31.19
N ARG A 47 -14.88 10.98 30.57
CA ARG A 47 -14.05 10.38 29.51
C ARG A 47 -13.93 11.29 28.29
N ALA A 48 -15.02 11.94 27.88
CA ALA A 48 -15.01 12.85 26.74
C ALA A 48 -14.12 14.08 27.00
N LEU A 49 -14.21 14.68 28.20
CA LEU A 49 -13.41 15.83 28.58
C LEU A 49 -11.92 15.48 28.74
N GLN A 50 -11.61 14.30 29.29
CA GLN A 50 -10.23 13.80 29.36
C GLN A 50 -9.64 13.66 27.96
N ALA A 51 -10.33 12.95 27.07
CA ALA A 51 -9.86 12.75 25.69
C ALA A 51 -9.71 14.06 24.93
N MET A 52 -10.60 15.04 25.16
CA MET A 52 -10.49 16.37 24.56
C MET A 52 -9.25 17.10 25.08
N THR A 53 -9.01 17.06 26.39
CA THR A 53 -7.80 17.65 27.01
C THR A 53 -6.54 17.01 26.43
N GLU A 54 -6.47 15.69 26.36
CA GLU A 54 -5.34 14.95 25.76
C GLU A 54 -5.13 15.29 24.28
N ALA A 55 -6.21 15.45 23.52
CA ALA A 55 -6.14 15.81 22.12
C ALA A 55 -5.64 17.25 21.89
N MET A 56 -5.91 18.15 22.84
CA MET A 56 -5.49 19.56 22.79
C MET A 56 -4.10 19.81 23.39
N GLN A 57 -3.47 18.83 24.03
CA GLN A 57 -2.09 18.96 24.51
C GLN A 57 -1.14 19.17 23.33
N ASP A 58 -0.13 20.01 23.54
CA ASP A 58 0.97 20.18 22.59
C ASP A 58 1.67 18.84 22.39
N LYS A 59 1.41 18.22 21.24
CA LYS A 59 2.16 17.06 20.81
C LYS A 59 3.47 17.57 20.23
N SER A 60 4.59 16.94 20.61
CA SER A 60 5.88 17.24 20.01
C SER A 60 5.71 17.30 18.49
N PRO A 61 6.09 18.42 17.83
CA PRO A 61 5.83 18.60 16.41
C PRO A 61 6.58 17.53 15.63
N GLY A 62 5.84 16.57 15.08
CA GLY A 62 6.39 15.52 14.24
C GLY A 62 5.59 14.23 14.27
N ARG A 63 5.66 13.49 13.16
CA ARG A 63 5.45 12.04 13.20
C ARG A 63 6.46 11.51 14.22
N PRO A 64 6.07 10.74 15.26
CA PRO A 64 7.07 10.06 16.07
C PRO A 64 8.01 9.35 15.11
N ASN A 65 9.31 9.62 15.27
CA ASN A 65 10.35 9.04 14.43
C ASN A 65 10.21 7.53 14.60
N THR A 66 9.54 6.85 13.67
CA THR A 66 9.55 5.38 13.63
C THR A 66 11.03 5.02 13.70
N PRO A 67 11.47 4.23 14.70
CA PRO A 67 12.85 3.77 14.75
C PRO A 67 13.18 3.27 13.36
N ARG A 68 14.25 3.82 12.80
CA ARG A 68 14.75 3.49 11.47
C ARG A 68 14.72 1.96 11.36
N ASP A 69 13.79 1.45 10.56
CA ASP A 69 13.51 0.03 10.52
C ASP A 69 14.65 -0.61 9.73
N GLU A 70 15.69 -1.06 10.44
CA GLU A 70 16.87 -1.68 9.84
C GLU A 70 16.49 -2.86 8.94
N GLU A 71 15.37 -3.52 9.23
CA GLU A 71 14.82 -4.57 8.38
C GLU A 71 14.36 -3.99 7.04
N LYS A 72 13.70 -2.83 7.05
CA LYS A 72 13.27 -2.15 5.83
C LYS A 72 14.45 -1.70 4.96
N GLU A 73 15.51 -1.13 5.54
CA GLU A 73 16.72 -0.76 4.78
C GLU A 73 17.40 -1.99 4.18
N ARG A 74 17.55 -3.08 4.96
CA ARG A 74 18.08 -4.36 4.47
C ARG A 74 17.26 -4.94 3.31
N LEU A 75 15.93 -4.91 3.43
CA LEU A 75 15.02 -5.38 2.38
C LEU A 75 15.10 -4.51 1.11
N GLU A 76 15.24 -3.20 1.25
CA GLU A 76 15.42 -2.29 0.10
C GLU A 76 16.74 -2.55 -0.64
N GLU A 77 17.83 -2.80 0.09
CA GLU A 77 19.12 -3.20 -0.49
C GLU A 77 19.03 -4.56 -1.20
N GLU A 78 18.37 -5.54 -0.58
CA GLU A 78 18.19 -6.87 -1.17
C GLU A 78 17.35 -6.81 -2.46
N ILE A 79 16.27 -6.02 -2.48
CA ILE A 79 15.46 -5.80 -3.67
C ILE A 79 16.30 -5.16 -4.79
N ALA A 80 17.14 -4.18 -4.47
CA ALA A 80 18.00 -3.53 -5.45
C ALA A 80 19.01 -4.52 -6.07
N GLU A 81 19.59 -5.38 -5.24
CA GLU A 81 20.55 -6.40 -5.67
C GLU A 81 19.88 -7.49 -6.53
N LEU A 82 18.70 -7.98 -6.11
CA LEU A 82 17.92 -8.96 -6.86
C LEU A 82 17.50 -8.42 -8.23
N ARG A 83 17.09 -7.15 -8.31
CA ARG A 83 16.75 -6.50 -9.58
C ARG A 83 17.93 -6.45 -10.55
N LYS A 84 19.15 -6.17 -10.07
CA LYS A 84 20.36 -6.21 -10.91
C LYS A 84 20.63 -7.61 -11.45
N LYS A 85 20.53 -8.63 -10.60
CA LYS A 85 20.73 -10.03 -10.99
C LYS A 85 19.72 -10.48 -12.05
N LEU A 86 18.46 -10.12 -11.84
CA LEU A 86 17.37 -10.41 -12.77
C LEU A 86 17.62 -9.75 -14.13
N PHE A 87 17.99 -8.47 -14.14
CA PHE A 87 18.33 -7.76 -15.38
C PHE A 87 19.46 -8.45 -16.17
N VAL A 88 20.55 -8.84 -15.50
CA VAL A 88 21.67 -9.54 -16.14
C VAL A 88 21.23 -10.90 -16.70
N ALA A 89 20.43 -11.65 -15.93
CA ALA A 89 19.92 -12.95 -16.36
C ALA A 89 19.02 -12.83 -17.59
N GLU A 90 18.08 -11.89 -17.59
CA GLU A 90 17.20 -11.62 -18.72
C GLU A 90 17.99 -11.25 -19.97
N LYS A 91 18.96 -10.33 -19.86
CA LYS A 91 19.79 -9.92 -20.99
C LYS A 91 20.67 -11.05 -21.53
N THR A 92 21.13 -11.95 -20.66
CA THR A 92 21.92 -13.12 -21.07
C THR A 92 21.07 -14.10 -21.88
N VAL A 93 19.80 -14.31 -21.49
CA VAL A 93 18.87 -15.15 -22.25
C VAL A 93 18.57 -14.52 -23.61
N GLU A 94 18.28 -13.22 -23.66
CA GLU A 94 18.02 -12.49 -24.90
C GLU A 94 19.19 -12.61 -25.90
N VAL A 95 20.42 -12.41 -25.44
CA VAL A 95 21.62 -12.56 -26.29
C VAL A 95 21.79 -14.00 -26.78
N ARG A 96 21.56 -15.00 -25.92
CA ARG A 96 21.62 -16.42 -26.31
C ARG A 96 20.61 -16.74 -27.41
N ASP A 97 19.38 -16.26 -27.27
CA ASP A 97 18.31 -16.50 -28.23
C ASP A 97 18.62 -15.84 -29.59
N MET A 98 19.15 -14.61 -29.57
CA MET A 98 19.59 -13.91 -30.79
C MET A 98 20.74 -14.66 -31.51
N LEU A 99 21.73 -15.15 -30.76
CA LEU A 99 22.83 -15.94 -31.32
C LEU A 99 22.33 -17.25 -31.94
N HIS A 100 21.42 -17.94 -31.25
CA HIS A 100 20.83 -19.18 -31.77
C HIS A 100 20.05 -18.94 -33.08
N ALA A 101 19.24 -17.87 -33.12
CA ALA A 101 18.52 -17.48 -34.33
C ALA A 101 19.48 -17.15 -35.50
N TYR A 102 20.58 -16.45 -35.22
CA TYR A 102 21.61 -16.15 -36.22
C TYR A 102 22.30 -17.42 -36.75
N GLU A 103 22.64 -18.36 -35.88
CA GLU A 103 23.24 -19.65 -36.27
C GLU A 103 22.31 -20.47 -37.16
N LEU A 104 21.01 -20.54 -36.82
CA LEU A 104 20.00 -21.20 -37.64
C LEU A 104 19.88 -20.55 -39.03
N HIS A 105 19.86 -19.21 -39.09
CA HIS A 105 19.81 -18.48 -40.36
C HIS A 105 21.07 -18.72 -41.22
N LYS A 106 22.26 -18.71 -40.59
CA LYS A 106 23.53 -19.00 -41.28
C LYS A 106 23.60 -20.43 -41.81
N ALA A 107 23.11 -21.40 -41.04
CA ALA A 107 23.04 -22.81 -41.46
C ALA A 107 22.09 -22.99 -42.67
N GLY A 108 20.90 -22.36 -42.62
CA GLY A 108 19.92 -22.39 -43.72
C GLY A 108 20.41 -21.73 -45.02
N GLY A 109 21.08 -20.58 -44.94
CA GLY A 109 21.59 -19.87 -46.12
C GLY A 109 22.76 -20.57 -46.84
N SER A 110 23.48 -21.47 -46.15
CA SER A 110 24.59 -22.23 -46.75
C SER A 110 24.11 -23.40 -47.63
N ALA A 111 22.95 -23.99 -47.31
CA ALA A 111 22.35 -25.05 -48.12
C ALA A 111 21.77 -24.48 -49.43
N ASP A 112 21.08 -23.34 -49.36
CA ASP A 112 20.39 -22.71 -50.49
C ASP A 112 21.37 -22.24 -51.59
N ALA A 113 22.51 -21.65 -51.19
CA ALA A 113 23.56 -21.23 -52.14
C ALA A 113 24.27 -22.42 -52.83
N SER A 114 24.22 -23.62 -52.24
CA SER A 114 24.83 -24.83 -52.80
C SER A 114 23.91 -25.55 -53.79
N ASP A 115 22.60 -25.52 -53.56
CA ASP A 115 21.60 -26.08 -54.48
C ASP A 115 21.39 -25.19 -55.71
N GLU A 116 21.43 -23.86 -55.56
CA GLU A 116 21.32 -22.93 -56.71
C GLU A 116 22.50 -23.09 -57.69
N LYS A 117 23.72 -23.33 -57.18
CA LYS A 117 24.90 -23.61 -58.02
C LYS A 117 24.79 -24.95 -58.76
N LYS A 118 24.27 -26.00 -58.12
CA LYS A 118 24.05 -27.31 -58.76
C LYS A 118 22.97 -27.27 -59.84
N GLN A 119 21.88 -26.53 -59.63
CA GLN A 119 20.83 -26.36 -60.64
C GLN A 119 21.31 -25.58 -61.88
N ARG A 120 22.09 -24.50 -61.69
CA ARG A 120 22.66 -23.72 -62.80
C ARG A 120 23.67 -24.52 -63.64
N GLN A 121 24.41 -25.45 -63.03
CA GLN A 121 25.35 -26.33 -63.73
C GLN A 121 24.64 -27.41 -64.56
N ARG A 122 23.48 -27.90 -64.10
CA ARG A 122 22.67 -28.89 -64.83
C ARG A 122 21.95 -28.33 -66.07
N LYS A 123 21.65 -27.03 -66.11
CA LYS A 123 21.02 -26.35 -67.27
C LYS A 123 22.00 -25.94 -68.39
N LYS A 124 23.30 -26.16 -68.22
CA LYS A 124 24.35 -25.84 -69.22
C LYS A 124 24.91 -27.08 -69.94
N ARG A 125 24.27 -28.24 -69.80
CA ARG A 125 24.59 -29.48 -70.52
C ARG A 125 23.48 -29.82 -71.50
#